data_AF-A0A2G1W5W0-F1
#
_entry.id   AF-A0A2G1W5W0-F1
#
_cell.length_a   1.000
_cell.length_b   1.000
_cell.length_c   1.000
_cell.angle_alpha   90.00
_cell.angle_beta   90.00
_cell.angle_gamma   90.00
#
_symmetry.space_group_name_H-M   'P 1'
#
loop_
_entity.id
_entity.type
_entity.pdbx_description
1 polymer ?
#
loop_
_entity_poly.entity_id
_entity_poly.type
_entity_poly.pdbx_seq_one_letter_code
_entity_poly.pdbx_strand_id
1 'polypeptide(L)'
;MKRFSIRTLLLTVTLIGVSLGWLAERLREPNVYYLHVYSNRYHPPHDSRHPERESEESVVNTCLLTIGITSDTPFHAYVPNNYSPTILLDGRFEKRGSLFTGRASVFIEDVGTAFECNDIANLPIDKLVPFWDDNHHIAISTQQDPYALEWDVGSL
;
A
#
# COMPACT_ATOMS: atom_id res chain seq x y z
N MET A 1 22.70 23.64 -49.56
CA MET A 1 21.65 23.89 -48.54
C MET A 1 20.93 22.58 -48.25
N LYS A 2 21.00 22.05 -47.02
CA LYS A 2 20.28 20.82 -46.65
C LYS A 2 18.78 21.13 -46.67
N ARG A 3 18.01 20.47 -47.55
CA ARG A 3 16.55 20.62 -47.61
C ARG A 3 15.95 19.89 -46.41
N PHE A 4 15.43 20.66 -45.45
CA PHE A 4 14.69 20.11 -44.32
C PHE A 4 13.34 19.60 -44.84
N SER A 5 13.10 18.29 -44.73
CA SER A 5 11.83 17.69 -45.12
C SER A 5 10.79 17.94 -44.03
N ILE A 6 9.55 18.27 -44.43
CA ILE A 6 8.40 18.38 -43.52
C ILE A 6 8.22 17.11 -42.68
N ARG A 7 8.56 15.93 -43.24
CA ARG A 7 8.56 14.67 -42.51
C ARG A 7 9.54 14.66 -41.34
N THR A 8 10.74 15.20 -41.54
CA THR A 8 11.77 15.29 -40.49
C THR A 8 11.33 16.24 -39.38
N LEU A 9 10.66 17.35 -39.75
CA LEU A 9 10.09 18.28 -38.77
C LEU A 9 9.01 17.61 -37.92
N LEU A 10 8.05 16.94 -38.55
CA LEU A 10 6.98 16.21 -37.85
C LEU A 10 7.56 15.17 -36.88
N LEU A 11 8.51 14.35 -37.35
CA LEU A 11 9.13 13.31 -36.53
C LEU A 11 9.84 13.89 -35.30
N THR A 12 10.54 15.01 -35.47
CA THR A 12 11.21 15.71 -34.37
C THR A 12 10.20 16.24 -33.36
N VAL A 13 9.12 16.86 -33.82
CA VAL A 13 8.06 17.39 -32.95
C VAL A 13 7.36 16.25 -32.19
N THR A 14 7.07 15.12 -32.85
CA THR A 14 6.48 13.95 -32.19
C THR A 14 7.41 13.37 -31.13
N LEU A 15 8.70 13.24 -31.42
CA LEU A 15 9.70 12.77 -30.45
C LEU A 15 9.79 13.68 -29.22
N ILE A 16 9.80 15.00 -29.43
CA ILE A 16 9.79 15.97 -28.33
C ILE A 16 8.51 15.85 -27.51
N GLY A 17 7.34 15.76 -28.16
CA GLY A 17 6.06 15.61 -27.49
C GLY A 17 5.96 14.33 -26.65
N VAL A 18 6.42 13.20 -27.19
CA VAL A 18 6.46 11.92 -26.46
C VAL A 18 7.44 12.00 -25.28
N SER A 19 8.61 12.60 -25.47
CA SER A 19 9.61 12.75 -24.40
C SER A 19 9.10 13.64 -23.26
N LEU A 20 8.42 14.75 -23.59
CA LEU A 20 7.78 15.62 -22.61
C LEU A 20 6.61 14.93 -21.90
N GLY A 21 5.82 14.14 -22.61
CA GLY A 21 4.75 13.32 -22.03
C GLY A 21 5.30 12.31 -21.02
N TRP A 22 6.37 11.60 -21.36
CA TRP A 22 7.07 10.69 -20.44
C TRP A 22 7.65 11.41 -19.23
N LEU A 23 8.24 12.59 -19.42
CA LEU A 23 8.78 13.37 -18.31
C LEU A 23 7.68 13.87 -17.38
N ALA A 24 6.57 14.36 -17.92
CA ALA A 24 5.42 14.82 -17.14
C ALA A 24 4.76 13.67 -16.36
N GLU A 25 4.66 12.49 -16.97
CA GLU A 25 4.15 11.27 -16.33
C GLU A 25 5.05 10.86 -15.16
N ARG A 26 6.37 10.83 -15.37
CA ARG A 26 7.35 10.50 -14.33
C ARG A 26 7.33 11.51 -13.18
N LEU A 27 7.05 12.78 -13.45
CA LEU A 27 6.92 13.83 -12.43
C LEU A 27 5.57 13.78 -11.69
N ARG A 28 4.55 13.13 -12.26
CA ARG A 28 3.24 12.92 -11.62
C ARG A 28 3.22 11.74 -10.66
N GLU A 29 4.13 10.78 -10.80
CA GLU A 29 4.14 9.62 -9.91
C GLU A 29 4.44 10.05 -8.46
N PRO A 30 3.70 9.53 -7.48
CA PRO A 30 3.99 9.81 -6.08
C PRO A 30 5.37 9.25 -5.73
N ASN A 31 6.22 10.10 -5.14
CA ASN A 31 7.55 9.73 -4.64
C ASN A 31 7.47 8.85 -3.38
N VAL A 32 6.32 8.86 -2.73
CA VAL A 32 6.03 8.13 -1.50
C VAL A 32 4.70 7.40 -1.68
N TYR A 33 4.71 6.10 -1.48
CA TYR A 33 3.54 5.25 -1.34
C TYR A 33 3.36 4.91 0.13
N TYR A 34 2.19 4.43 0.51
CA TYR A 34 1.90 4.07 1.89
C TYR A 34 1.68 2.56 1.96
N LEU A 35 2.46 1.90 2.81
CA LEU A 35 2.29 0.49 3.14
C LEU A 35 1.45 0.40 4.41
N HIS A 36 0.36 -0.34 4.32
CA HIS A 36 -0.61 -0.48 5.38
C HIS A 36 -0.71 -1.93 5.83
N VAL A 37 -0.78 -2.14 7.14
CA VAL A 37 -1.09 -3.44 7.75
C VAL A 37 -2.43 -3.33 8.44
N TYR A 38 -3.37 -4.17 8.06
CA TYR A 38 -4.72 -4.23 8.60
C TYR A 38 -4.97 -5.56 9.30
N SER A 39 -5.89 -5.53 10.26
CA SER A 39 -6.47 -6.75 10.83
C SER A 39 -7.92 -6.54 11.22
N ASN A 40 -8.74 -7.54 10.98
CA ASN A 40 -10.13 -7.57 11.43
C ASN A 40 -10.30 -8.13 12.86
N ARG A 41 -9.22 -8.64 13.47
CA ARG A 41 -9.25 -9.18 14.85
C ARG A 41 -9.24 -8.07 15.90
N TYR A 42 -8.61 -6.94 15.57
CA TYR A 42 -8.54 -5.79 16.46
C TYR A 42 -9.69 -4.87 16.09
N HIS A 43 -10.76 -4.90 16.86
CA HIS A 43 -11.74 -3.82 16.80
C HIS A 43 -11.21 -2.66 17.63
N PRO A 44 -11.19 -1.42 17.10
CA PRO A 44 -11.00 -0.27 17.96
C PRO A 44 -12.08 -0.35 19.04
N PRO A 45 -11.81 -0.01 20.30
CA PRO A 45 -12.89 0.16 21.27
C PRO A 45 -13.82 1.22 20.69
N HIS A 46 -14.96 0.77 20.14
CA HIS A 46 -15.93 1.68 19.57
C HIS A 46 -16.36 2.63 20.68
N ASP A 47 -16.54 3.89 20.28
CA ASP A 47 -17.00 5.00 21.11
C ASP A 47 -17.89 4.54 22.27
N SER A 48 -17.37 4.66 23.50
CA SER A 48 -18.10 4.33 24.73
C SER A 48 -19.42 5.11 24.90
N ARG A 49 -19.70 6.07 24.00
CA ARG A 49 -20.93 6.87 23.99
C ARG A 49 -22.05 6.27 23.14
N HIS A 50 -21.77 5.29 22.27
CA HIS A 50 -22.78 4.69 21.38
C HIS A 50 -22.65 3.15 21.27
N PRO A 51 -22.92 2.42 22.38
CA PRO A 51 -22.86 0.94 22.42
C PRO A 51 -23.90 0.23 21.55
N GLU A 52 -24.84 0.97 20.96
CA GLU A 52 -26.01 0.41 20.26
C GLU A 52 -25.73 0.14 18.77
N ARG A 53 -24.51 0.44 18.31
CA ARG A 53 -23.99 0.09 16.98
C ARG A 53 -23.29 -1.28 16.94
N GLU A 54 -23.50 -2.12 17.95
CA GLU A 54 -22.99 -3.51 17.98
C GLU A 54 -23.69 -4.44 16.98
N SER A 55 -24.73 -3.99 16.27
CA SER A 55 -25.41 -4.77 15.25
C SER A 55 -24.94 -4.42 13.84
N GLU A 56 -23.99 -5.18 13.32
CA GLU A 56 -24.02 -5.82 12.00
C GLU A 56 -22.69 -6.52 11.75
N GLU A 57 -22.75 -7.70 11.14
CA GLU A 57 -21.65 -8.63 10.78
C GLU A 57 -20.64 -8.05 9.76
N SER A 58 -20.34 -6.75 9.84
CA SER A 58 -19.35 -6.11 8.99
C SER A 58 -17.94 -6.43 9.50
N VAL A 59 -17.17 -7.15 8.69
CA VAL A 59 -15.75 -7.40 8.93
C VAL A 59 -15.02 -6.05 8.80
N VAL A 60 -14.81 -5.36 9.92
CA VAL A 60 -14.08 -4.08 9.94
C VAL A 60 -12.58 -4.37 9.91
N ASN A 61 -11.90 -3.95 8.85
CA ASN A 61 -10.44 -3.98 8.78
C ASN A 61 -9.85 -2.77 9.50
N THR A 62 -9.23 -2.99 10.66
CA THR A 62 -8.56 -1.93 11.41
C THR A 62 -7.13 -1.77 10.94
N CYS A 63 -6.75 -0.54 10.57
CA CYS A 63 -5.36 -0.22 10.26
C CYS A 63 -4.51 -0.29 11.54
N LEU A 64 -3.60 -1.25 11.60
CA LEU A 64 -2.65 -1.39 12.71
C LEU A 64 -1.40 -0.53 12.52
N LEU A 65 -0.98 -0.35 11.26
CA LEU A 65 0.24 0.37 10.92
C LEU A 65 0.13 0.97 9.52
N THR A 66 0.58 2.22 9.38
CA THR A 66 0.86 2.85 8.08
C THR A 66 2.28 3.40 8.09
N ILE A 67 3.07 3.05 7.08
CA ILE A 67 4.40 3.64 6.86
C ILE A 67 4.53 4.17 5.43
N GLY A 68 5.29 5.26 5.26
CA GLY A 68 5.69 5.72 3.93
C GLY A 68 6.82 4.85 3.38
N ILE A 69 6.68 4.38 2.15
CA ILE A 69 7.68 3.63 1.40
C ILE A 69 7.97 4.31 0.06
N THR A 70 9.21 4.14 -0.42
CA THR A 70 9.62 4.56 -1.76
C THR A 70 10.07 3.34 -2.54
N SER A 71 9.74 3.30 -3.83
CA SER A 71 10.14 2.18 -4.69
C SER A 71 11.65 1.97 -4.67
N ASP A 72 12.04 0.70 -4.58
CA ASP A 72 13.41 0.21 -4.59
C ASP A 72 14.28 0.65 -3.39
N THR A 73 13.67 1.22 -2.36
CA THR A 73 14.34 1.63 -1.11
C THR A 73 13.99 0.64 0.01
N PRO A 74 14.99 0.12 0.76
CA PRO A 74 14.70 -0.72 1.91
C PRO A 74 14.03 0.10 3.03
N PHE A 75 13.09 -0.53 3.73
CA PHE A 75 12.41 0.07 4.88
C PHE A 75 12.54 -0.84 6.11
N HIS A 76 12.48 -0.21 7.27
CA HIS A 76 12.35 -0.88 8.56
C HIS A 76 11.48 -0.01 9.46
N ALA A 77 10.45 -0.59 10.05
CA ALA A 77 9.58 0.05 11.00
C ALA A 77 9.38 -0.89 12.18
N TYR A 78 9.71 -0.39 13.37
CA TYR A 78 9.39 -1.03 14.62
C TYR A 78 8.44 -0.10 15.37
N VAL A 79 7.21 -0.56 15.58
CA VAL A 79 6.18 0.19 16.30
C VAL A 79 5.91 -0.52 17.61
N PRO A 80 6.62 -0.12 18.69
CA PRO A 80 6.27 -0.55 20.02
C PRO A 80 4.99 0.19 20.40
N ASN A 81 3.88 -0.53 20.58
CA ASN A 81 2.63 0.09 21.03
C ASN A 81 2.29 -0.37 22.45
N ASN A 82 1.76 0.55 23.27
CA ASN A 82 1.25 0.25 24.63
C ASN A 82 -0.11 -0.50 24.59
N TYR A 83 -0.62 -0.79 23.39
CA TYR A 83 -1.76 -1.65 23.11
C TYR A 83 -1.30 -2.72 22.11
N SER A 84 -1.47 -3.99 22.47
CA SER A 84 -1.16 -5.14 21.64
C SER A 84 -1.80 -5.01 20.24
N PRO A 85 -1.08 -5.22 19.13
CA PRO A 85 0.22 -5.91 19.04
C PRO A 85 1.45 -5.01 18.85
N THR A 86 2.64 -5.55 19.17
CA THR A 86 3.92 -5.01 18.69
C THR A 86 4.11 -5.42 17.24
N ILE A 87 4.45 -4.47 16.36
CA ILE A 87 4.64 -4.74 14.94
C ILE A 87 6.06 -4.37 14.53
N LEU A 88 6.75 -5.34 13.92
CA LEU A 88 8.02 -5.15 13.23
C LEU A 88 7.83 -5.45 11.75
N LEU A 89 8.27 -4.53 10.91
CA LEU A 89 8.10 -4.57 9.47
C LEU A 89 9.42 -4.19 8.80
N ASP A 90 9.98 -5.09 8.00
CA ASP A 90 11.19 -4.84 7.22
C ASP A 90 11.02 -5.34 5.79
N GLY A 91 11.69 -4.72 4.83
CA GLY A 91 11.57 -5.18 3.46
C GLY A 91 12.06 -4.20 2.42
N ARG A 92 11.81 -4.55 1.16
CA ARG A 92 12.06 -3.73 -0.02
C ARG A 92 11.07 -4.11 -1.10
N PHE A 93 10.40 -3.11 -1.66
CA PHE A 93 9.48 -3.29 -2.79
C PHE A 93 9.94 -2.49 -4.01
N GLU A 94 9.93 -3.13 -5.17
CA GLU A 94 10.16 -2.54 -6.47
C GLU A 94 8.82 -2.35 -7.18
N LYS A 95 8.52 -1.15 -7.66
CA LYS A 95 7.33 -0.90 -8.48
C LYS A 95 7.55 -1.40 -9.91
N ARG A 96 6.65 -2.24 -10.39
CA ARG A 96 6.57 -2.73 -11.77
C ARG A 96 5.16 -2.48 -12.32
N GLY A 97 4.97 -1.34 -12.96
CA GLY A 97 3.66 -0.92 -13.47
C GLY A 97 2.68 -0.63 -12.32
N SER A 98 1.57 -1.36 -12.26
CA SER A 98 0.54 -1.26 -11.22
C SER A 98 0.76 -2.19 -10.02
N LEU A 99 1.90 -2.88 -9.99
CA LEU A 99 2.25 -3.86 -8.97
C LEU A 99 3.51 -3.42 -8.24
N PHE A 100 3.58 -3.77 -6.96
CA PHE A 100 4.82 -3.82 -6.21
C PHE A 100 5.26 -5.26 -6.05
N THR A 101 6.52 -5.53 -6.37
CA THR A 101 7.16 -6.83 -6.23
C THR A 101 8.34 -6.70 -5.29
N GLY A 102 8.48 -7.61 -4.34
CA GLY A 102 9.51 -7.49 -3.33
C GLY A 102 9.32 -8.51 -2.24
N ARG A 103 9.94 -8.23 -1.10
CA ARG A 103 9.76 -8.99 0.12
C ARG A 103 9.51 -8.02 1.26
N ALA A 104 8.61 -8.42 2.14
CA ALA A 104 8.44 -7.81 3.43
C ALA A 104 8.31 -8.92 4.47
N SER A 105 9.00 -8.73 5.58
CA SER A 105 8.87 -9.51 6.80
C SER A 105 7.93 -8.74 7.73
N VAL A 106 6.82 -9.36 8.11
CA VAL A 106 5.88 -8.80 9.09
C VAL A 106 5.91 -9.68 10.32
N PHE A 107 6.32 -9.12 11.44
CA PHE A 107 6.24 -9.77 12.74
C PHE A 107 5.22 -9.02 13.59
N ILE A 108 4.22 -9.74 14.07
CA ILE A 108 3.18 -9.21 14.97
C ILE A 108 3.23 -10.04 16.24
N GLU A 109 3.42 -9.40 17.38
CA GLU A 109 3.42 -10.03 18.70
C GLU A 109 2.27 -9.48 19.55
N ASP A 110 1.30 -10.34 19.88
CA ASP A 110 0.21 -10.04 20.81
C ASP A 110 0.17 -10.99 22.01
N VAL A 111 -0.81 -10.82 22.90
CA VAL A 111 -0.94 -11.57 24.16
C VAL A 111 -1.36 -13.04 23.95
N GLY A 112 -1.76 -13.43 22.73
CA GLY A 112 -2.23 -14.79 22.39
C GLY A 112 -1.70 -15.38 21.08
N THR A 113 -0.97 -14.65 20.24
CA THR A 113 -0.43 -15.07 18.94
C THR A 113 0.75 -14.18 18.56
N ALA A 114 1.88 -14.81 18.23
CA ALA A 114 2.95 -14.18 17.48
C ALA A 114 3.06 -14.85 16.11
N PHE A 115 3.21 -14.08 15.03
CA PHE A 115 3.42 -14.63 13.70
C PHE A 115 4.42 -13.82 12.88
N GLU A 116 5.08 -14.51 11.96
CA GLU A 116 6.11 -13.98 11.04
C GLU A 116 5.75 -14.38 9.61
N CYS A 117 5.63 -13.40 8.71
CA CYS A 117 5.45 -13.64 7.28
C CYS A 117 6.58 -12.96 6.50
N ASN A 118 7.44 -13.75 5.84
CA ASN A 118 8.72 -13.29 5.28
C ASN A 118 8.71 -12.96 3.78
N ASP A 119 7.67 -13.38 3.05
CA ASP A 119 7.63 -13.31 1.59
C ASP A 119 6.28 -12.81 1.10
N ILE A 120 6.08 -11.50 1.15
CA ILE A 120 4.93 -10.82 0.53
C ILE A 120 5.36 -10.29 -0.84
N ALA A 121 4.78 -10.83 -1.92
CA ALA A 121 5.09 -10.44 -3.29
C ALA A 121 3.83 -10.17 -4.11
N ASN A 122 3.99 -9.38 -5.19
CA ASN A 122 2.94 -9.05 -6.16
C ASN A 122 1.74 -8.29 -5.57
N LEU A 123 2.01 -7.23 -4.81
CA LEU A 123 0.98 -6.38 -4.22
C LEU A 123 0.45 -5.39 -5.25
N PRO A 124 -0.84 -5.45 -5.64
CA PRO A 124 -1.44 -4.44 -6.47
C PRO A 124 -1.60 -3.13 -5.69
N ILE A 125 -1.40 -2.00 -6.38
CA ILE A 125 -1.63 -0.68 -5.79
C ILE A 125 -3.13 -0.51 -5.53
N ASP A 126 -3.47 0.10 -4.39
CA ASP A 126 -4.83 0.38 -3.93
C ASP A 126 -5.70 -0.88 -3.84
N LYS A 127 -5.10 -2.02 -3.51
CA LYS A 127 -5.83 -3.25 -3.14
C LYS A 127 -5.36 -3.81 -1.80
N LEU A 128 -6.35 -4.26 -1.03
CA LEU A 128 -6.16 -5.02 0.19
C LEU A 128 -5.92 -6.50 -0.16
N VAL A 129 -4.87 -7.09 0.38
CA VAL A 129 -4.45 -8.46 0.08
C VAL A 129 -4.25 -9.24 1.38
N PRO A 130 -4.87 -10.42 1.57
CA PRO A 130 -4.58 -11.28 2.71
C PRO A 130 -3.14 -11.82 2.60
N PHE A 131 -2.37 -11.78 3.69
CA PHE A 131 -0.95 -12.14 3.65
C PHE A 131 -0.53 -13.22 4.66
N TRP A 132 -1.39 -13.58 5.62
CA TRP A 132 -1.13 -14.62 6.61
C TRP A 132 -2.32 -15.57 6.75
N ASP A 133 -3.48 -15.01 7.08
CA ASP A 133 -4.78 -15.67 7.14
C ASP A 133 -5.85 -14.71 6.58
N ASP A 134 -7.13 -15.09 6.64
CA ASP A 134 -8.25 -14.26 6.20
C ASP A 134 -8.51 -13.03 7.09
N ASN A 135 -7.71 -12.85 8.14
CA ASN A 135 -7.87 -11.79 9.12
C ASN A 135 -6.81 -10.70 9.00
N HIS A 136 -5.63 -11.02 8.47
CA HIS A 136 -4.51 -10.10 8.35
C HIS A 136 -4.28 -9.72 6.91
N HIS A 137 -4.31 -8.42 6.66
CA HIS A 137 -4.25 -7.87 5.32
C HIS A 137 -3.16 -6.82 5.19
N ILE A 138 -2.65 -6.67 3.98
CA ILE A 138 -1.65 -5.68 3.62
C ILE A 138 -2.10 -4.93 2.37
N ALA A 139 -1.77 -3.65 2.28
CA ALA A 139 -2.04 -2.85 1.09
C ALA A 139 -0.91 -1.86 0.85
N ILE A 140 -0.65 -1.58 -0.43
CA ILE A 140 0.17 -0.43 -0.83
C ILE A 140 -0.74 0.56 -1.54
N SER A 141 -0.77 1.81 -1.09
CA SER A 141 -1.63 2.81 -1.68
C SER A 141 -0.92 4.13 -1.95
N THR A 142 -1.59 5.00 -2.71
CA THR A 142 -1.14 6.37 -2.94
C THR A 142 -1.61 7.35 -1.86
N GLN A 143 -2.45 6.92 -0.92
CA GLN A 143 -3.09 7.76 0.09
C GLN A 143 -2.72 7.33 1.52
N GLN A 144 -2.75 8.28 2.45
CA GLN A 144 -2.45 8.01 3.85
C GLN A 144 -3.70 7.41 4.52
N ASP A 145 -3.89 6.09 4.36
CA ASP A 145 -4.99 5.24 4.86
C ASP A 145 -6.29 5.28 4.03
N PRO A 146 -6.30 4.66 2.84
CA PRO A 146 -7.48 4.63 1.97
C PRO A 146 -8.62 3.73 2.49
N TYR A 147 -8.36 2.86 3.48
CA TYR A 147 -9.34 1.91 4.01
C TYR A 147 -9.78 2.25 5.44
N ALA A 148 -9.66 3.53 5.83
CA ALA A 148 -10.16 3.99 7.12
C ALA A 148 -11.69 3.76 7.22
N LEU A 149 -12.06 2.78 8.06
CA LEU A 149 -13.36 2.53 8.69
C LEU A 149 -14.67 2.49 7.86
N GLU A 150 -14.68 2.61 6.53
CA GLU A 150 -15.95 2.61 5.77
C GLU A 150 -15.97 1.91 4.40
N TRP A 151 -15.03 1.00 4.07
CA TRP A 151 -15.04 0.34 2.76
C TRP A 151 -15.28 -1.18 2.78
N ASP A 152 -16.35 -1.54 2.06
CA ASP A 152 -16.81 -2.86 1.64
C ASP A 152 -15.65 -3.66 1.02
N VAL A 153 -15.19 -4.68 1.75
CA VAL A 153 -14.22 -5.65 1.25
C VAL A 153 -15.00 -6.54 0.30
N GLY A 154 -14.99 -6.18 -0.98
CA GLY A 154 -15.73 -6.88 -2.03
C GLY A 154 -15.66 -8.39 -1.86
N SER A 155 -16.83 -8.99 -1.67
CA SER A 155 -17.02 -10.44 -1.54
C SER A 155 -16.47 -11.15 -2.77
N LEU A 156 -15.66 -12.20 -2.53
CA LEU A 156 -15.33 -13.22 -3.52
C LEU A 156 -16.50 -14.20 -3.67
#